data_AF-C1DDQ3-F1
#
_entry.id   AF-C1DDQ3-F1
#
_cell.length_a   1.000
_cell.length_b   1.000
_cell.length_c   1.000
_cell.angle_alpha   90.00
_cell.angle_beta   90.00
_cell.angle_gamma   90.00
#
_symmetry.space_group_name_H-M   'P 1'
#
loop_
_entity.id
_entity.type
_entity.pdbx_description
1 polymer ?
#
loop_
_entity_poly.entity_id
_entity_poly.type
_entity_poly.pdbx_seq_one_letter_code
_entity_poly.pdbx_strand_id
1 'polypeptide(L)'
;MSDMDHRPGVREAYLVKRHLKLEALDAARADAIAQEIDHLVGVDRVDLDKASGRLDIAYDASHLDLEQLEEIVRRHGSDLDHGWWTHFKEGWYRFADRNLKENARHEPWSHHRIMPRR
;
A
#
# COMPACT_ATOMS: atom_id res chain seq x y z
N MET A 1 15.80 10.28 14.05
CA MET A 1 16.41 9.37 13.07
C MET A 1 16.02 7.98 13.50
N SER A 2 15.09 7.34 12.79
CA SER A 2 14.82 5.91 12.94
C SER A 2 15.40 5.27 11.70
N ASP A 3 16.67 4.85 11.75
CA ASP A 3 17.27 4.00 10.72
C ASP A 3 16.59 2.63 10.83
N MET A 4 15.41 2.49 10.23
CA MET A 4 15.02 1.20 9.69
C MET A 4 15.56 1.22 8.27
N ASP A 5 16.61 0.44 8.01
CA ASP A 5 17.09 0.22 6.64
C ASP A 5 15.92 -0.38 5.84
N HIS A 6 15.24 0.46 5.07
CA HIS A 6 14.19 0.04 4.17
C HIS A 6 14.78 -0.78 3.02
N ARG A 7 14.00 -1.71 2.49
CA ARG A 7 14.44 -2.51 1.35
C ARG A 7 14.81 -1.61 0.16
N PRO A 8 15.86 -1.93 -0.62
CA PRO A 8 16.23 -1.16 -1.80
C PRO A 8 15.04 -0.92 -2.74
N GLY A 9 14.77 0.33 -3.06
CA GLY A 9 13.64 0.73 -3.91
C GLY A 9 12.39 1.18 -3.15
N VAL A 10 12.33 1.00 -1.84
CA VAL A 10 11.25 1.55 -0.99
C VAL A 10 11.56 2.99 -0.62
N ARG A 11 10.63 3.91 -0.88
CA ARG A 11 10.72 5.30 -0.47
C ARG A 11 9.95 5.51 0.83
N GLU A 12 10.65 5.91 1.89
CA GLU A 12 10.03 6.18 3.21
C GLU A 12 8.87 7.18 3.13
N ALA A 13 8.97 8.20 2.27
CA ALA A 13 7.91 9.20 2.05
C ALA A 13 6.58 8.61 1.56
N TYR A 14 6.61 7.41 0.97
CA TYR A 14 5.43 6.69 0.47
C TYR A 14 5.19 5.37 1.21
N LEU A 15 5.90 5.13 2.32
CA LEU A 15 5.75 3.92 3.11
C LEU A 15 4.40 3.90 3.83
N VAL A 16 3.64 2.84 3.60
CA VAL A 16 2.34 2.60 4.20
C VAL A 16 2.37 1.27 4.94
N LYS A 17 1.87 1.27 6.18
CA LYS A 17 1.69 0.06 6.99
C LYS A 17 0.22 -0.31 7.05
N ARG A 18 -0.11 -1.57 6.78
CA ARG A 18 -1.48 -2.09 6.79
C ARG A 18 -1.56 -3.40 7.54
N HIS A 19 -2.74 -3.61 8.10
CA HIS A 19 -3.18 -4.84 8.70
C HIS A 19 -4.42 -5.23 7.90
N LEU A 20 -4.40 -6.39 7.27
CA LEU A 20 -5.49 -6.95 6.50
C LEU A 20 -5.87 -8.28 7.11
N LYS A 21 -7.15 -8.63 7.03
CA LYS A 21 -7.61 -9.95 7.47
C LYS A 21 -7.95 -10.77 6.25
N LEU A 22 -7.50 -12.02 6.23
CA LEU A 22 -7.81 -13.00 5.20
C LEU A 22 -9.00 -13.84 5.66
N GLU A 23 -9.88 -14.16 4.73
CA GLU A 23 -10.94 -15.14 4.86
C GLU A 23 -10.55 -16.41 4.11
N ALA A 24 -11.03 -17.56 4.60
CA ALA A 24 -10.74 -18.88 4.03
C ALA A 24 -9.22 -19.15 3.86
N LEU A 25 -8.40 -18.72 4.82
CA LEU A 25 -6.96 -19.02 4.80
C LEU A 25 -6.72 -20.51 5.02
N ASP A 26 -6.12 -21.16 4.02
CA ASP A 26 -5.47 -22.46 4.20
C ASP A 26 -4.08 -22.23 4.82
N ALA A 27 -3.87 -22.73 6.04
CA ALA A 27 -2.60 -22.61 6.75
C ALA A 27 -1.41 -23.21 5.97
N ALA A 28 -1.65 -24.19 5.09
CA ALA A 28 -0.62 -24.76 4.21
C ALA A 28 -0.21 -23.80 3.08
N ARG A 29 -1.05 -22.81 2.75
CA ARG A 29 -0.81 -21.80 1.71
C ARG A 29 -0.27 -20.48 2.26
N ALA A 30 -0.39 -20.25 3.56
CA ALA A 30 0.02 -18.99 4.18
C ALA A 30 1.48 -18.61 3.89
N ASP A 31 2.43 -19.54 3.98
CA ASP A 31 3.84 -19.25 3.68
C ASP A 31 4.03 -18.87 2.21
N ALA A 32 3.32 -19.55 1.30
CA ALA A 32 3.40 -19.26 -0.14
C ALA A 32 2.83 -17.87 -0.47
N ILE A 33 1.72 -17.48 0.19
CA ILE A 33 1.14 -16.14 0.07
C ILE A 33 2.13 -15.08 0.55
N ALA A 34 2.66 -15.24 1.77
CA ALA A 34 3.60 -14.29 2.35
C ALA A 34 4.87 -14.17 1.49
N GLN A 35 5.40 -15.30 1.01
CA GLN A 35 6.59 -15.31 0.16
C GLN A 35 6.32 -14.63 -1.19
N GLU A 36 5.19 -14.88 -1.84
CA GLU A 36 4.88 -14.22 -3.11
C GLU A 36 4.74 -12.69 -2.95
N ILE A 37 4.11 -12.24 -1.85
CA ILE A 37 4.00 -10.83 -1.51
C ILE A 37 5.38 -10.23 -1.22
N ASP A 38 6.24 -10.91 -0.45
CA ASP A 38 7.58 -10.42 -0.09
C ASP A 38 8.47 -10.16 -1.31
N HIS A 39 8.23 -10.87 -2.41
CA HIS A 39 8.98 -10.73 -3.66
C HIS A 39 8.49 -9.57 -4.54
N LEU A 40 7.39 -8.91 -4.19
CA LEU A 40 6.90 -7.75 -4.94
C LEU A 40 7.80 -6.53 -4.79
N VAL A 41 7.94 -5.78 -5.88
CA VAL A 41 8.63 -4.49 -5.87
C VAL A 41 7.86 -3.51 -4.99
N GLY A 42 8.59 -2.82 -4.10
CA GLY A 42 8.00 -1.86 -3.17
C GLY A 42 7.51 -2.47 -1.86
N VAL A 43 7.59 -3.79 -1.65
CA VAL A 43 7.37 -4.38 -0.32
C VAL A 43 8.61 -4.18 0.55
N ASP A 44 8.38 -3.63 1.73
CA ASP A 44 9.39 -3.42 2.77
C ASP A 44 9.38 -4.58 3.79
N ARG A 45 8.18 -5.00 4.19
CA ARG A 45 7.97 -6.13 5.12
C ARG A 45 6.61 -6.76 4.91
N VAL A 46 6.54 -8.08 5.06
CA VAL A 46 5.28 -8.83 5.15
C VAL A 46 5.36 -9.86 6.28
N ASP A 47 4.24 -10.08 6.96
CA ASP A 47 4.05 -11.13 7.96
C ASP A 47 2.60 -11.63 7.87
N LEU A 48 2.40 -12.94 7.85
CA LEU A 48 1.07 -13.56 7.79
C LEU A 48 0.89 -14.54 8.95
N ASP A 49 0.05 -14.16 9.91
CA ASP A 49 -0.33 -15.02 11.01
C ASP A 49 -1.34 -16.07 10.53
N LYS A 50 -0.88 -17.33 10.49
CA LYS A 50 -1.67 -18.49 10.06
C LYS A 50 -2.86 -18.78 10.98
N ALA A 51 -2.78 -18.42 12.26
CA ALA A 51 -3.81 -18.72 13.24
C ALA A 51 -4.97 -17.72 13.17
N SER A 52 -4.65 -16.43 12.98
CA SER A 52 -5.65 -15.36 12.91
C SER A 52 -6.06 -14.96 11.49
N GLY A 53 -5.27 -15.36 10.48
CA GLY A 53 -5.43 -14.89 9.10
C GLY A 53 -5.04 -13.42 8.94
N ARG A 54 -4.27 -12.85 9.87
CA ARG A 54 -3.86 -11.45 9.82
C ARG A 54 -2.60 -11.29 8.97
N LEU A 55 -2.71 -10.49 7.91
CA LEU A 55 -1.62 -10.06 7.04
C LEU A 55 -1.16 -8.65 7.44
N ASP A 56 0.05 -8.56 7.96
CA ASP A 56 0.72 -7.29 8.25
C ASP A 56 1.70 -6.98 7.12
N ILE A 57 1.53 -5.82 6.48
CA ILE A 57 2.36 -5.42 5.35
C ILE A 57 2.84 -3.97 5.49
N ALA A 58 4.11 -3.73 5.18
CA ALA A 58 4.68 -2.41 4.96
C ALA A 58 5.15 -2.33 3.50
N TYR A 59 4.67 -1.33 2.76
CA TYR A 59 4.96 -1.19 1.33
C TYR A 59 4.98 0.28 0.88
N ASP A 60 5.67 0.53 -0.22
CA ASP A 60 5.69 1.81 -0.94
C ASP A 60 4.45 1.92 -1.84
N ALA A 61 3.51 2.79 -1.45
CA ALA A 61 2.25 2.99 -2.16
C ALA A 61 2.38 3.71 -3.52
N SER A 62 3.59 4.15 -3.89
CA SER A 62 3.87 4.65 -5.25
C SER A 62 4.21 3.52 -6.24
N HIS A 63 4.52 2.32 -5.74
CA HIS A 63 4.95 1.18 -6.56
C HIS A 63 4.00 -0.02 -6.50
N LEU A 64 3.28 -0.22 -5.39
CA LEU A 64 2.44 -1.39 -5.17
C LEU A 64 0.97 -1.00 -4.97
N ASP A 65 0.09 -1.67 -5.72
CA ASP A 65 -1.36 -1.57 -5.56
C ASP A 65 -1.88 -2.75 -4.72
N LEU A 66 -2.85 -2.47 -3.86
CA LEU A 66 -3.51 -3.46 -3.04
C LEU A 66 -4.38 -4.43 -3.85
N GLU A 67 -4.82 -4.04 -5.06
CA GLU A 67 -5.46 -4.98 -6.00
C GLU A 67 -4.52 -6.13 -6.37
N GLN A 68 -3.21 -5.89 -6.48
CA GLN A 68 -2.23 -6.95 -6.72
C GLN A 68 -2.11 -7.90 -5.52
N LEU A 69 -2.23 -7.39 -4.29
CA LEU A 69 -2.27 -8.25 -3.09
C LEU A 69 -3.54 -9.11 -3.07
N GLU A 70 -4.69 -8.52 -3.37
CA GLU A 70 -5.97 -9.23 -3.47
C GLU A 70 -5.88 -10.37 -4.49
N GLU A 71 -5.27 -10.13 -5.65
CA GLU A 71 -5.09 -11.14 -6.69
C GLU A 71 -4.19 -12.30 -6.23
N ILE A 72 -3.06 -12.01 -5.59
CA ILE A 72 -2.15 -13.03 -5.05
C ILE A 72 -2.88 -13.89 -4.02
N VAL A 73 -3.56 -13.25 -3.06
CA VAL A 73 -4.31 -13.96 -2.00
C VAL A 73 -5.37 -14.89 -2.62
N ARG A 74 -6.11 -14.41 -3.63
CA ARG A 74 -7.10 -15.21 -4.39
C ARG A 74 -6.50 -16.37 -5.14
N ARG A 75 -5.32 -16.19 -5.74
CA ARG A 75 -4.65 -17.25 -6.49
C ARG A 75 -4.27 -18.45 -5.60
N HIS A 76 -4.07 -18.21 -4.31
CA HIS A 76 -3.82 -19.24 -3.30
C HIS A 76 -5.09 -19.78 -2.61
N GLY A 77 -6.29 -19.35 -3.05
CA GLY A 77 -7.56 -19.86 -2.56
C GLY A 77 -8.11 -19.17 -1.32
N SER A 78 -7.56 -18.01 -0.95
CA SER A 78 -8.05 -17.17 0.15
C SER A 78 -8.62 -15.86 -0.39
N ASP A 79 -9.30 -15.07 0.42
CA ASP A 79 -9.72 -13.72 0.03
C ASP A 79 -9.43 -12.71 1.12
N LEU A 80 -9.46 -11.42 0.81
CA LEU A 80 -9.47 -10.38 1.81
C LEU A 80 -10.87 -10.26 2.43
N ASP A 81 -10.91 -10.06 3.75
CA ASP A 81 -12.16 -9.85 4.49
C ASP A 81 -12.92 -8.67 3.88
N HIS A 82 -14.12 -8.95 3.38
CA HIS A 82 -14.85 -8.02 2.53
C HIS A 82 -15.26 -6.76 3.30
N GLY A 83 -15.57 -6.89 4.59
CA GLY A 83 -15.92 -5.75 5.44
C GLY A 83 -14.72 -4.83 5.66
N TRP A 84 -13.56 -5.43 5.95
CA TRP A 84 -12.31 -4.68 6.10
C TRP A 84 -11.87 -4.01 4.79
N TRP A 85 -11.97 -4.75 3.68
CA TRP A 85 -11.58 -4.29 2.35
C TRP A 85 -12.44 -3.14 1.84
N THR A 86 -13.76 -3.23 2.05
CA THR A 86 -14.70 -2.17 1.66
C THR A 86 -14.43 -0.89 2.45
N HIS A 87 -14.32 -0.99 3.78
CA HIS A 87 -14.02 0.16 4.63
C HIS A 87 -12.65 0.78 4.29
N PHE A 88 -11.68 -0.06 3.91
CA PHE A 88 -10.38 0.39 3.45
C PHE A 88 -10.47 1.18 2.14
N LYS A 89 -11.12 0.63 1.11
CA LYS A 89 -11.30 1.30 -0.20
C LYS A 89 -11.97 2.66 -0.04
N GLU A 90 -12.99 2.74 0.81
CA GLU A 90 -13.63 4.02 1.15
C GLU A 90 -12.66 5.02 1.77
N GLY A 91 -11.79 4.58 2.69
CA GLY A 91 -10.76 5.42 3.29
C GLY A 91 -9.74 5.93 2.26
N TRP A 92 -9.30 5.06 1.35
CA TRP A 92 -8.40 5.41 0.25
C TRP A 92 -9.02 6.44 -0.68
N TYR A 93 -10.27 6.23 -1.13
CA TYR A 93 -10.97 7.20 -1.97
C TYR A 93 -11.15 8.55 -1.29
N ARG A 94 -11.48 8.59 0.01
CA ARG A 94 -11.56 9.85 0.76
C ARG A 94 -10.22 10.58 0.84
N PHE A 95 -9.11 9.85 0.97
CA PHE A 95 -7.76 10.42 0.98
C PHE A 95 -7.35 10.92 -0.41
N ALA A 96 -7.55 10.11 -1.45
CA ALA A 96 -7.29 10.49 -2.83
C ALA A 96 -8.12 11.71 -3.26
N ASP A 97 -9.41 11.74 -2.94
CA ASP A 97 -10.30 12.87 -3.19
C ASP A 97 -9.85 14.13 -2.45
N ARG A 98 -9.34 13.98 -1.22
CA ARG A 98 -8.80 15.10 -0.44
C ARG A 98 -7.51 15.62 -1.08
N ASN A 99 -6.58 14.74 -1.42
CA ASN A 99 -5.34 15.11 -2.11
C ASN A 99 -5.65 15.78 -3.45
N LEU A 100 -6.62 15.30 -4.21
CA LEU A 100 -7.03 15.92 -5.47
C LEU A 100 -7.62 17.31 -5.24
N LYS A 101 -8.49 17.48 -4.24
CA LYS A 101 -9.05 18.80 -3.87
C LYS A 101 -7.99 19.77 -3.34
N GLU A 102 -7.01 19.29 -2.59
CA GLU A 102 -5.91 20.09 -2.06
C GLU A 102 -4.93 20.47 -3.18
N ASN A 103 -4.56 19.53 -4.06
CA ASN A 103 -3.74 19.80 -5.25
C ASN A 103 -4.45 20.74 -6.24
N ALA A 104 -5.77 20.61 -6.43
CA ALA A 104 -6.54 21.52 -7.28
C ALA A 104 -6.69 22.93 -6.70
N ARG A 105 -6.53 23.09 -5.38
CA ARG A 105 -6.51 24.39 -4.68
C ARG A 105 -5.11 25.00 -4.61
N HIS A 106 -4.06 24.21 -4.88
CA HIS A 106 -2.69 24.68 -4.99
C HIS A 106 -2.47 25.27 -6.39
N GLU A 107 -2.42 26.61 -6.48
CA GLU A 107 -1.89 27.26 -7.68
C GLU A 107 -0.42 26.84 -7.86
N PRO A 108 -0.01 26.38 -9.05
CA PRO A 108 1.40 26.12 -9.31
C PRO A 108 2.15 27.43 -9.14
N TRP A 109 3.12 27.45 -8.21
CA TRP A 109 3.96 28.62 -7.99
C TRP A 109 4.88 28.81 -9.20
N SER A 110 4.36 29.47 -10.24
CA SER A 110 5.15 29.86 -11.41
C SER A 110 6.12 30.96 -11.00
N HIS A 111 7.34 30.58 -10.65
CA HIS A 111 8.47 31.51 -10.46
C HIS A 111 9.11 31.98 -11.77
N HIS A 112 8.40 31.95 -12.89
CA HIS A 112 8.85 32.64 -14.11
C HIS A 112 8.13 33.98 -14.23
N ARG A 113 8.40 34.87 -13.28
CA ARG A 113 8.11 36.30 -13.48
C ARG A 113 9.19 36.82 -14.41
N ILE A 114 8.92 36.81 -15.72
CA ILE A 114 9.76 37.46 -16.72
C ILE A 114 9.88 38.92 -16.27
N MET A 115 11.08 39.30 -15.83
CA MET A 115 11.35 40.67 -15.39
C MET A 115 11.27 41.58 -16.63
N PRO A 116 10.47 42.67 -16.62
CA PRO A 116 10.48 43.59 -17.74
C PRO A 116 11.87 44.23 -17.85
N ARG A 117 12.50 44.10 -19.02
CA ARG A 117 13.74 44.81 -19.33
C ARG A 117 13.40 46.29 -19.50
N ARG A 118 14.20 47.14 -18.83
CA ARG A 118 14.08 48.62 -18.84
C ARG A 118 14.17 49.19 -20.25
#